data_AF-A0A168H617-F1
#
_entry.id   AF-A0A168H617-F1
#
_cell.length_a   1.000
_cell.length_b   1.000
_cell.length_c   1.000
_cell.angle_alpha   90.00
_cell.angle_beta   90.00
_cell.angle_gamma   90.00
#
_symmetry.space_group_name_H-M   'P 1'
#
loop_
_entity.id
_entity.type
_entity.pdbx_description
1 polymer ?
#
loop_
_entity_poly.entity_id
_entity_poly.type
_entity_poly.pdbx_seq_one_letter_code
_entity_poly.pdbx_strand_id
1 'polypeptide(L)'
;MTRKLNTVRRTATFAWSPGHQVPMIATGTLAGALDDSFSNASELEIFKLDLGSNHLDQTSYKVSTGSSSRFNTLAWGHATTEKPHGIIAGGMENGELELYDASAILDGKRYVYTFSPGEAILLFNTC
;
A
#
# COMPACT_ATOMS: atom_id res chain seq x y z
N MET A 1 16.09 27.22 -4.28
CA MET A 1 14.65 27.08 -4.62
C MET A 1 14.29 25.61 -4.56
N THR A 2 13.37 25.21 -3.68
CA THR A 2 12.91 23.81 -3.59
C THR A 2 11.76 23.61 -4.57
N ARG A 3 11.93 22.72 -5.55
CA ARG A 3 10.87 22.37 -6.51
C ARG A 3 10.06 21.22 -5.96
N LYS A 4 8.75 21.43 -5.78
CA LYS A 4 7.79 20.37 -5.47
C LYS A 4 7.53 19.57 -6.74
N LEU A 5 7.81 18.27 -6.71
CA LEU A 5 7.63 17.40 -7.88
C LEU A 5 6.19 16.89 -7.99
N ASN A 6 5.61 16.36 -6.91
CA ASN A 6 4.26 15.79 -6.92
C ASN A 6 3.55 15.92 -5.56
N THR A 7 2.22 15.76 -5.54
CA THR A 7 1.38 15.85 -4.32
C THR A 7 0.24 14.83 -4.35
N VAL A 8 0.15 13.96 -3.35
CA VAL A 8 -1.04 13.13 -3.13
C VAL A 8 -1.76 13.66 -1.89
N ARG A 9 -3.04 14.06 -2.03
CA ARG A 9 -3.85 14.60 -0.93
C ARG A 9 -4.76 13.50 -0.38
N ARG A 10 -4.23 12.69 0.54
CA ARG A 10 -4.96 11.60 1.22
C ARG A 10 -4.57 11.55 2.70
N THR A 11 -5.52 11.24 3.57
CA THR A 11 -5.23 10.85 4.96
C THR A 11 -4.92 9.36 4.97
N ALA A 12 -3.66 9.03 4.73
CA ALA A 12 -3.21 7.67 4.49
C ALA A 12 -1.86 7.42 5.15
N THR A 13 -1.62 6.16 5.53
CA THR A 13 -0.25 5.67 5.74
C THR A 13 0.34 5.27 4.38
N PHE A 14 1.67 5.24 4.25
CA PHE A 14 2.30 4.98 2.96
C PHE A 14 3.59 4.18 3.08
N ALA A 15 3.96 3.52 1.98
CA ALA A 15 5.24 2.84 1.81
C ALA A 15 5.78 3.06 0.39
N TRP A 16 7.10 3.15 0.25
CA TRP A 16 7.79 3.30 -1.03
C TRP A 16 8.13 1.95 -1.64
N SER A 17 7.98 1.83 -2.97
CA SER A 17 8.48 0.66 -3.68
C SER A 17 10.00 0.53 -3.53
N PRO A 18 10.53 -0.67 -3.28
CA PRO A 18 11.97 -0.89 -3.19
C PRO A 18 12.64 -0.90 -4.57
N GLY A 19 13.92 -0.53 -4.61
CA GLY A 19 14.77 -0.65 -5.80
C GLY A 19 14.87 0.61 -6.67
N HIS A 20 15.40 0.44 -7.89
CA HIS A 20 15.76 1.53 -8.82
C HIS A 20 14.77 1.70 -9.99
N GLN A 21 13.60 1.07 -9.90
CA GLN A 21 12.53 1.20 -10.91
C GLN A 21 11.84 2.57 -10.79
N VAL A 22 10.88 2.86 -11.69
CA VAL A 22 10.02 4.05 -11.54
C VAL A 22 9.43 4.05 -10.14
N PRO A 23 9.67 5.08 -9.31
CA PRO A 23 9.29 5.04 -7.92
C PRO A 23 7.77 5.00 -7.80
N MET A 24 7.29 4.07 -6.98
CA MET A 24 5.88 3.93 -6.67
C MET A 24 5.65 4.14 -5.18
N ILE A 25 4.44 4.59 -4.84
CA ILE A 25 3.99 4.76 -3.46
C ILE A 25 2.73 3.93 -3.29
N ALA A 26 2.72 3.03 -2.30
CA ALA A 26 1.51 2.41 -1.82
C ALA A 26 0.92 3.30 -0.71
N THR A 27 -0.38 3.56 -0.74
CA THR A 27 -1.09 4.27 0.32
C THR A 27 -2.27 3.46 0.79
N GLY A 28 -2.46 3.37 2.10
CA GLY A 28 -3.59 2.69 2.73
C GLY A 28 -4.42 3.67 3.53
N THR A 29 -5.74 3.49 3.51
CA THR A 29 -6.66 4.29 4.35
C THR A 29 -6.22 4.23 5.81
N LEU A 30 -5.85 5.37 6.39
CA LEU A 30 -5.30 5.43 7.75
C LEU A 30 -6.37 5.13 8.80
N ALA A 31 -6.02 4.33 9.81
CA ALA A 31 -6.86 4.07 10.97
C ALA A 31 -7.18 5.35 11.74
N GLY A 32 -8.43 5.47 12.21
CA GLY A 32 -8.93 6.68 12.88
C GLY A 32 -9.14 7.90 11.99
N ALA A 33 -8.85 7.82 10.67
CA ALA A 33 -9.17 8.89 9.74
C ALA A 33 -10.66 8.90 9.40
N LEU A 34 -11.32 10.04 9.61
CA LEU A 34 -12.62 10.33 9.01
C LEU A 34 -12.35 10.91 7.62
N ASP A 35 -12.79 10.24 6.57
CA ASP A 35 -12.75 10.81 5.22
C ASP A 35 -14.03 11.61 4.93
N ASP A 36 -13.96 12.54 3.98
CA ASP A 36 -15.10 13.41 3.63
C ASP A 36 -16.32 12.62 3.13
N SER A 37 -16.13 11.35 2.75
CA SER A 37 -17.18 10.47 2.26
C SER A 37 -17.86 9.64 3.37
N PHE A 38 -17.36 9.71 4.62
CA PHE A 38 -17.80 8.88 5.75
C PHE A 38 -17.79 7.38 5.42
N SER A 39 -16.94 6.96 4.50
CA SER A 39 -16.86 5.58 4.05
C SER A 39 -16.06 4.77 5.04
N ASN A 40 -16.58 3.59 5.42
CA ASN A 40 -15.85 2.60 6.19
C ASN A 40 -15.03 1.64 5.32
N ALA A 41 -14.90 1.92 4.02
CA ALA A 41 -14.09 1.11 3.13
C ALA A 41 -12.59 1.31 3.42
N SER A 42 -11.89 0.20 3.66
CA SER A 42 -10.44 0.18 3.67
C SER A 42 -9.93 -0.05 2.25
N GLU A 43 -9.01 0.80 1.82
CA GLU A 43 -8.53 0.85 0.45
C GLU A 43 -7.00 0.89 0.42
N LEU A 44 -6.44 0.20 -0.57
CA LEU A 44 -5.02 0.21 -0.86
C LEU A 44 -4.82 0.70 -2.30
N GLU A 45 -4.03 1.76 -2.46
CA GLU A 45 -3.78 2.41 -3.74
C GLU A 45 -2.28 2.42 -4.03
N ILE A 46 -1.87 2.06 -5.25
CA ILE A 46 -0.50 2.22 -5.74
C ILE A 46 -0.44 3.36 -6.74
N PHE A 47 0.41 4.34 -6.46
CA PHE A 47 0.70 5.48 -7.34
C PHE A 47 2.03 5.26 -8.02
N LYS A 48 2.07 5.33 -9.35
CA LYS A 48 3.32 5.47 -10.10
C LYS A 48 3.70 6.93 -10.15
N LEU A 49 4.93 7.24 -9.76
CA LEU A 49 5.41 8.62 -9.73
C LEU A 49 6.20 8.91 -11.02
N ASP A 50 5.60 9.66 -11.93
CA ASP A 50 6.36 10.26 -13.01
C ASP A 50 7.13 11.48 -12.47
N LEU A 51 8.46 11.38 -12.45
CA LEU A 51 9.37 12.44 -12.03
C LEU A 51 9.81 13.33 -13.20
N GLY A 52 9.51 12.93 -14.44
CA GLY A 52 9.86 13.64 -15.67
C GLY A 52 8.85 14.70 -16.08
N SER A 53 7.57 14.51 -15.75
CA SER A 53 6.51 15.48 -16.04
C SER A 53 6.13 16.31 -14.80
N ASN A 54 5.66 17.54 -15.04
CA ASN A 54 5.13 18.44 -13.99
C ASN A 54 3.69 18.10 -13.59
N HIS A 55 3.13 17.03 -14.12
CA HIS A 55 1.75 16.64 -13.91
C HIS A 55 1.75 15.27 -13.24
N LEU A 56 0.95 15.16 -12.18
CA LEU A 56 0.54 13.85 -11.69
C LEU A 56 -0.27 13.21 -12.81
N ASP A 57 0.34 12.37 -13.63
CA ASP A 57 -0.41 11.30 -14.26
C ASP A 57 -0.86 10.40 -13.11
N GLN A 58 -2.04 10.73 -12.59
CA GLN A 58 -2.62 10.19 -11.37
C GLN A 58 -3.20 8.80 -11.65
N THR A 59 -2.47 7.99 -12.42
CA THR A 59 -2.82 6.59 -12.66
C THR A 59 -2.55 5.85 -11.36
N SER A 60 -3.55 5.86 -10.48
CA SER A 60 -3.59 5.08 -9.26
C SER A 60 -4.21 3.74 -9.54
N TYR A 61 -3.51 2.67 -9.20
CA TYR A 61 -4.05 1.32 -9.20
C TYR A 61 -4.68 1.07 -7.84
N LYS A 62 -6.00 1.07 -7.79
CA LYS A 62 -6.78 0.97 -6.56
C LYS A 62 -7.35 -0.41 -6.38
N VAL A 63 -7.22 -0.96 -5.19
CA VAL A 63 -7.92 -2.16 -4.78
C VAL A 63 -8.65 -1.92 -3.45
N SER A 64 -9.90 -2.36 -3.37
CA SER A 64 -10.58 -2.45 -2.07
C SER A 64 -10.02 -3.66 -1.33
N THR A 65 -9.54 -3.46 -0.11
CA THR A 65 -8.99 -4.55 0.71
C THR A 65 -10.08 -5.58 1.02
N GLY A 66 -11.35 -5.15 1.05
CA GLY A 66 -12.48 -5.97 1.49
C GLY A 66 -12.56 -6.12 3.00
N SER A 67 -11.59 -5.56 3.72
CA SER A 67 -11.57 -5.46 5.17
C SER A 67 -12.34 -4.22 5.61
N SER A 68 -13.07 -4.32 6.71
CA SER A 68 -13.60 -3.14 7.41
C SER A 68 -12.51 -2.44 8.24
N SER A 69 -11.36 -3.10 8.44
CA SER A 69 -10.26 -2.59 9.24
C SER A 69 -9.34 -1.72 8.40
N ARG A 70 -8.94 -0.57 8.93
CA ARG A 70 -8.02 0.38 8.29
C ARG A 70 -6.56 0.07 8.62
N PHE A 71 -5.64 0.73 7.92
CA PHE A 71 -4.20 0.54 8.08
C PHE A 71 -3.63 1.44 9.19
N ASN A 72 -2.88 0.85 10.11
CA ASN A 72 -1.99 1.61 11.00
C ASN A 72 -0.64 1.89 10.33
N THR A 73 -0.11 0.89 9.62
CA THR A 73 1.21 0.96 8.99
C THR A 73 1.24 0.21 7.67
N LEU A 74 2.13 0.63 6.77
CA LEU A 74 2.46 -0.04 5.53
C LEU A 74 3.98 -0.21 5.43
N ALA A 75 4.41 -1.35 4.91
CA ALA A 75 5.77 -1.60 4.50
C ALA A 75 5.78 -2.27 3.12
N TRP A 76 6.79 -2.01 2.31
CA TRP A 76 6.94 -2.62 0.99
C TRP A 76 8.26 -3.38 0.92
N GLY A 77 8.17 -4.71 0.89
CA GLY A 77 9.30 -5.62 0.83
C GLY A 77 9.91 -5.71 -0.58
N HIS A 78 11.19 -6.05 -0.63
CA HIS A 78 11.98 -6.15 -1.86
C HIS A 78 11.37 -7.06 -2.92
N ALA A 79 11.65 -6.76 -4.18
CA ALA A 79 11.31 -7.62 -5.30
C ALA A 79 12.10 -8.94 -5.27
N THR A 80 11.43 -10.04 -5.62
CA THR A 80 12.04 -11.36 -5.85
C THR A 80 11.73 -11.84 -7.27
N THR A 81 12.30 -12.96 -7.69
CA THR A 81 12.02 -13.58 -9.00
C THR A 81 10.53 -13.92 -9.14
N GLU A 82 9.88 -14.34 -8.06
CA GLU A 82 8.46 -14.70 -8.01
C GLU A 82 7.54 -13.48 -7.83
N LYS A 83 8.05 -12.43 -7.18
CA LYS A 83 7.33 -11.19 -6.86
C LYS A 83 8.13 -9.98 -7.39
N PRO A 84 8.07 -9.71 -8.71
CA PRO A 84 8.94 -8.72 -9.35
C PRO A 84 8.70 -7.28 -8.91
N HIS A 85 7.53 -6.97 -8.36
CA HIS A 85 7.23 -5.66 -7.73
C HIS A 85 7.19 -5.73 -6.20
N GLY A 86 7.62 -6.85 -5.60
CA GLY A 86 7.63 -7.06 -4.16
C GLY A 86 6.25 -7.31 -3.54
N ILE A 87 6.24 -7.34 -2.21
CA ILE A 87 5.05 -7.56 -1.38
C ILE A 87 4.81 -6.32 -0.52
N ILE A 88 3.56 -5.88 -0.43
CA ILE A 88 3.13 -4.82 0.48
C ILE A 88 2.54 -5.49 1.72
N ALA A 89 3.05 -5.13 2.89
CA ALA A 89 2.53 -5.59 4.18
C ALA A 89 1.77 -4.45 4.86
N GLY A 90 0.54 -4.72 5.28
CA GLY A 90 -0.32 -3.81 6.02
C GLY A 90 -0.59 -4.31 7.43
N GLY A 91 -0.22 -3.52 8.43
CA GLY A 91 -0.65 -3.75 9.81
C GLY A 91 -2.00 -3.08 10.03
N MET A 92 -3.03 -3.89 10.28
CA MET A 92 -4.42 -3.46 10.35
C MET A 92 -4.80 -3.03 11.78
N GLU A 93 -5.84 -2.21 11.93
CA GLU A 93 -6.27 -1.70 13.25
C GLU A 93 -6.89 -2.75 14.18
N ASN A 94 -7.39 -3.85 13.62
CA ASN A 94 -7.85 -5.02 14.36
C ASN A 94 -6.70 -5.96 14.79
N GLY A 95 -5.45 -5.62 14.49
CA GLY A 95 -4.27 -6.41 14.81
C GLY A 95 -3.92 -7.50 13.80
N GLU A 96 -4.67 -7.62 12.70
CA GLU A 96 -4.32 -8.52 11.60
C GLU A 96 -3.15 -7.96 10.77
N LEU A 97 -2.44 -8.87 10.11
CA LEU A 97 -1.46 -8.53 9.10
C LEU A 97 -1.99 -8.97 7.73
N GLU A 98 -2.06 -8.05 6.79
CA GLU A 98 -2.44 -8.35 5.40
C GLU A 98 -1.22 -8.19 4.49
N LEU A 99 -0.95 -9.21 3.65
CA LEU A 99 0.10 -9.17 2.64
C LEU A 99 -0.51 -9.13 1.24
N TYR A 100 -0.07 -8.17 0.44
CA TYR A 100 -0.55 -7.95 -0.92
C TYR A 100 0.58 -8.10 -1.94
N ASP A 101 0.29 -8.79 -3.04
CA ASP A 101 1.18 -8.80 -4.20
C ASP A 101 1.03 -7.50 -5.00
N ALA A 102 2.08 -6.69 -5.06
CA ALA A 102 2.04 -5.43 -5.78
C ALA A 102 1.78 -5.63 -7.28
N SER A 103 2.29 -6.70 -7.88
CA SER A 103 2.06 -7.00 -9.31
C SER A 103 0.59 -7.31 -9.56
N ALA A 104 -0.06 -7.99 -8.63
CA ALA A 104 -1.49 -8.28 -8.73
C ALA A 104 -2.33 -7.01 -8.72
N ILE A 105 -2.00 -6.05 -7.84
CA ILE A 105 -2.70 -4.77 -7.74
C ILE A 105 -2.51 -3.96 -9.02
N LEU A 106 -1.29 -3.95 -9.58
CA LEU A 106 -1.00 -3.30 -10.86
C LEU A 106 -1.80 -3.90 -12.04
N ASP A 107 -2.13 -5.19 -11.96
CA ASP A 107 -3.00 -5.90 -12.91
C ASP A 107 -4.51 -5.73 -12.61
N GLY A 108 -4.88 -4.95 -11.59
CA GLY A 108 -6.27 -4.77 -11.15
C GLY A 108 -6.86 -6.00 -10.45
N LYS A 109 -6.02 -6.91 -9.95
CA LYS A 109 -6.41 -8.11 -9.21
C LYS A 109 -6.17 -7.93 -7.72
N ARG A 110 -6.89 -8.73 -6.91
CA ARG A 110 -6.73 -8.77 -5.46
C ARG A 110 -6.28 -10.16 -5.02
N TYR A 111 -4.99 -10.29 -4.71
CA TYR A 111 -4.45 -11.44 -3.98
C TYR A 111 -3.91 -10.94 -2.64
N VAL A 112 -4.59 -11.36 -1.57
CA VAL A 112 -4.27 -10.98 -0.19
C VAL A 112 -4.11 -12.24 0.64
N TYR A 113 -3.07 -12.27 1.47
CA TYR A 113 -2.93 -13.22 2.56
C TYR A 113 -3.18 -12.48 3.86
N THR A 114 -4.21 -12.91 4.60
CA THR A 114 -4.55 -12.34 5.91
C THR A 114 -4.06 -13.28 6.99
N PHE A 115 -3.32 -12.73 7.94
CA PHE A 115 -2.81 -13.44 9.12
C PHE A 115 -3.48 -12.87 10.35
N SER A 116 -4.03 -13.75 11.18
CA SER A 116 -4.55 -13.36 12.49
C SER A 116 -3.42 -12.86 13.40
N PRO A 117 -3.73 -12.10 14.47
CA PRO A 117 -2.70 -11.56 15.37
C PRO A 117 -1.73 -12.63 15.91
N GLY A 118 -2.20 -13.85 16.17
CA GLY A 118 -1.37 -14.96 16.64
C GLY A 118 -0.42 -15.51 15.56
N GLU A 119 -0.85 -15.53 14.29
CA GLU A 119 -0.04 -15.99 13.17
C GLU A 119 0.98 -14.93 12.73
N ALA A 120 0.61 -13.65 12.81
CA ALA A 120 1.48 -12.55 12.45
C ALA A 120 2.78 -12.53 13.28
N ILE A 121 2.72 -12.89 14.56
CA ILE A 121 3.89 -13.00 15.44
C ILE A 121 4.88 -14.06 14.93
N LEU A 122 4.39 -15.15 14.32
CA LEU A 122 5.22 -16.25 13.86
C LEU A 122 6.09 -15.85 12.65
N LEU A 123 5.61 -14.92 11.81
CA LEU A 123 6.35 -14.45 10.63
C LEU A 123 7.65 -13.72 11.00
N PHE A 124 7.68 -13.01 12.13
CA PHE A 124 8.88 -12.29 12.59
C PHE A 124 9.96 -13.21 13.18
N ASN A 125 9.60 -14.42 13.62
CA ASN A 125 10.54 -15.38 14.22
C ASN A 125 11.27 -16.25 13.18
N THR A 126 10.97 -16.07 11.89
CA THR A 126 11.56 -16.85 10.79
C THR A 126 12.47 -16.03 9.87
N CYS A 127 12.78 -14.77 10.22
CA CYS A 127 13.71 -13.93 9.47
C CYS A 127 15.04 -13.75 10.20
#